data_AF-D7LWT4-F1
#
_entry.id   AF-D7LWT4-F1
#
_cell.length_a   1.000
_cell.length_b   1.000
_cell.length_c   1.000
_cell.angle_alpha   90.00
_cell.angle_beta   90.00
_cell.angle_gamma   90.00
#
_symmetry.space_group_name_H-M   'P 1'
#
loop_
_entity.id
_entity.type
_entity.pdbx_description
1 polymer ?
#
loop_
_entity_poly.entity_id
_entity_poly.type
_entity_poly.pdbx_seq_one_letter_code
_entity_poly.pdbx_strand_id
1 'polypeptide(L)'
;MELGDSTTSVIPDSFMGYRDDITMQMSMVLDQIRAPLIVPVLRLGVYICLTMSVMLFVERVYMGIVISLVKLFGRKPDKRFKYEPMKDDIELGNSVYPMVLVQIPMFNEREVYQLSIGAACGLSWPSDRIVIQVLDDSTDPTIKDLVEMECSRWASKGVNIKYEIRDNRKGYKAGALKEGMKKSYVKSCDYVAIFDADFQPEPDFLWRTVPYLLHNPKLALVQARWKFVNSDECLMTRMQEMSLDYHFTVEQEVGSSTYAFFGFNGTAGIWRISALNEAGGWKDRTTVEDMDLAVRASLKGWKFLYLGSLKVKNELPSTFKAYRYQQHRWSCGPANLFRKMAFEIMTNKNVTLWKKVHVIYSFFVVRKLVAHIVTFIFYCVILPATVLVPEVSVPKWGAVYIPSVITLLNAVGTPRSLHLMVFWILFENVMSLHRTKATFIGLLEGGRVNEWIVTEKLGDVKAKSATKTPKKVLRFRFGDRIHVLELGVGMYLLFVGCYDAFFGKNHYYLYLFAQAIAFFIAGFGQIGTIVPNH
;
A
#
# COMPACT_ATOMS: atom_id res chain seq x y z
N MET A 1 -66.71 -17.37 56.78
CA MET A 1 -67.05 -17.10 55.38
C MET A 1 -66.02 -16.10 54.88
N GLU A 2 -64.80 -16.55 54.56
CA GLU A 2 -64.34 -17.15 53.30
C GLU A 2 -64.17 -16.16 52.14
N LEU A 3 -63.08 -16.44 51.40
CA LEU A 3 -62.59 -15.93 50.11
C LEU A 3 -61.86 -14.58 50.15
N GLY A 4 -60.60 -14.45 49.75
CA GLY A 4 -59.68 -15.40 49.10
C GLY A 4 -58.75 -14.61 48.18
N ASP A 5 -57.47 -14.50 48.55
CA ASP A 5 -56.43 -13.85 47.73
C ASP A 5 -55.24 -14.83 47.64
N SER A 6 -55.07 -15.47 46.48
CA SER A 6 -53.93 -16.35 46.22
C SER A 6 -53.69 -16.54 44.72
N THR A 7 -52.64 -15.89 44.19
CA THR A 7 -51.92 -16.35 42.99
C THR A 7 -50.43 -16.06 43.15
N THR A 8 -49.78 -16.73 44.10
CA THR A 8 -48.33 -16.95 44.08
C THR A 8 -48.00 -17.89 42.91
N SER A 9 -47.31 -17.37 41.89
CA SER A 9 -46.70 -18.16 40.83
C SER A 9 -45.52 -18.96 41.41
N VAL A 10 -45.81 -20.16 41.89
CA VAL A 10 -44.79 -21.15 42.28
C VAL A 10 -44.18 -21.73 41.01
N ILE A 11 -43.00 -21.23 40.64
CA ILE A 11 -42.13 -21.95 39.71
C ILE A 11 -41.59 -23.16 40.49
N PRO A 12 -41.73 -24.41 40.02
CA PRO A 12 -41.27 -25.58 40.78
C PRO A 12 -39.75 -25.57 40.97
N ASP A 13 -39.27 -25.77 42.19
CA ASP A 13 -37.83 -25.88 42.54
C ASP A 13 -37.07 -26.94 41.70
N SER A 14 -37.79 -27.94 41.19
CA SER A 14 -37.25 -28.97 40.29
C SER A 14 -36.78 -28.43 38.94
N PHE A 15 -37.38 -27.33 38.44
CA PHE A 15 -36.95 -26.67 37.21
C PHE A 15 -35.71 -25.80 37.41
N MET A 16 -35.49 -25.25 38.61
CA MET A 16 -34.25 -24.51 38.92
C MET A 16 -33.07 -25.47 39.11
N GLY A 17 -33.26 -26.56 39.87
CA GLY A 17 -32.20 -27.56 40.08
C GLY A 17 -31.74 -28.26 38.80
N TYR A 18 -32.65 -28.56 37.86
CA TYR A 18 -32.29 -29.15 36.57
C TYR A 18 -31.54 -28.18 35.65
N ARG A 19 -31.86 -26.88 35.72
CA ARG A 19 -31.21 -25.83 34.94
C ARG A 19 -29.81 -25.52 35.46
N ASP A 20 -29.63 -25.56 36.79
CA ASP A 20 -28.34 -25.42 37.47
C ASP A 20 -27.45 -26.63 37.22
N ASP A 21 -27.99 -27.85 37.19
CA ASP A 21 -27.23 -29.07 36.90
C ASP A 21 -26.75 -29.14 35.43
N ILE A 22 -27.59 -28.71 34.47
CA ILE A 22 -27.18 -28.58 33.06
C ILE A 22 -26.13 -27.48 32.89
N THR A 23 -26.27 -26.32 33.56
CA THR A 23 -25.25 -25.26 33.46
C THR A 23 -23.94 -25.67 34.12
N MET A 24 -23.99 -26.42 35.22
CA MET A 24 -22.80 -26.96 35.87
C MET A 24 -22.11 -28.03 35.02
N GLN A 25 -22.86 -28.95 34.41
CA GLN A 25 -22.33 -29.93 33.45
C GLN A 25 -21.75 -29.28 32.20
N MET A 26 -22.44 -28.27 31.64
CA MET A 26 -21.92 -27.48 30.52
C MET A 26 -20.64 -26.72 30.91
N SER A 27 -20.56 -26.16 32.11
CA SER A 27 -19.36 -25.50 32.65
C SER A 27 -18.20 -26.49 32.79
N MET A 28 -18.45 -27.68 33.32
CA MET A 28 -17.42 -28.72 33.47
C MET A 28 -16.90 -29.24 32.14
N VAL A 29 -17.77 -29.42 31.14
CA VAL A 29 -17.38 -29.79 29.77
C VAL A 29 -16.60 -28.66 29.09
N LEU A 30 -17.03 -27.40 29.29
CA LEU A 30 -16.28 -26.24 28.81
C LEU A 30 -14.88 -26.18 29.44
N ASP A 31 -14.76 -26.41 30.75
CA ASP A 31 -13.48 -26.41 31.46
C ASP A 31 -12.58 -27.58 31.03
N GLN A 32 -13.16 -28.76 30.77
CA GLN A 32 -12.44 -29.92 30.21
C GLN A 32 -11.93 -29.70 28.78
N ILE A 33 -12.57 -28.84 27.97
CA ILE A 33 -12.09 -28.48 26.62
C ILE A 33 -11.14 -27.27 26.67
N ARG A 34 -11.44 -26.29 27.54
CA ARG A 34 -10.73 -25.01 27.64
C ARG A 34 -9.31 -25.19 28.18
N ALA A 35 -9.15 -25.97 29.25
CA ALA A 35 -7.85 -26.13 29.91
C ALA A 35 -6.80 -26.88 29.07
N PRO A 36 -7.09 -28.02 28.40
CA PRO A 36 -6.08 -28.76 27.64
C PRO A 36 -5.90 -28.29 26.19
N LEU A 37 -6.90 -27.65 25.57
CA LEU A 37 -6.85 -27.28 24.15
C LEU A 37 -6.77 -25.76 23.92
N ILE A 38 -7.72 -24.99 24.47
CA ILE A 38 -7.84 -23.55 24.18
C ILE A 38 -6.67 -22.77 24.80
N VAL A 39 -6.36 -23.04 26.07
CA VAL A 39 -5.29 -22.32 26.78
C VAL A 39 -3.91 -22.51 26.12
N PRO A 40 -3.44 -23.73 25.78
CA PRO A 40 -2.16 -23.90 25.10
C PRO A 40 -2.11 -23.28 23.70
N VAL A 41 -3.18 -23.42 22.90
CA VAL A 41 -3.26 -22.82 21.56
C VAL A 41 -3.21 -21.30 21.64
N LEU A 42 -3.96 -20.71 22.57
CA LEU A 42 -3.97 -19.26 22.76
C LEU A 42 -2.62 -18.75 23.29
N ARG A 43 -1.97 -19.45 24.22
CA ARG A 43 -0.60 -19.14 24.67
C ARG A 43 0.39 -19.17 23.51
N LEU A 44 0.35 -20.20 22.67
CA LEU A 44 1.19 -20.29 21.48
C LEU A 44 0.90 -19.12 20.53
N GLY A 45 -0.37 -18.80 20.29
CA GLY A 45 -0.79 -17.65 19.47
C GLY A 45 -0.24 -16.32 20.01
N VAL A 46 -0.28 -16.11 21.33
CA VAL A 46 0.33 -14.95 21.99
C VAL A 46 1.84 -14.93 21.76
N TYR A 47 2.57 -16.02 21.97
CA TYR A 47 4.02 -16.06 21.74
C TYR A 47 4.41 -15.77 20.30
N ILE A 48 3.66 -16.31 19.33
CA ILE A 48 3.88 -16.03 17.90
C ILE A 48 3.64 -14.55 17.61
N CYS A 49 2.54 -13.98 18.10
CA CYS A 49 2.21 -12.57 17.89
C CYS A 49 3.21 -11.62 18.54
N LEU A 50 3.69 -11.95 19.75
CA LEU A 50 4.73 -11.18 20.45
C LEU A 50 6.05 -11.23 19.68
N THR A 51 6.45 -12.41 19.20
CA THR A 51 7.67 -12.58 18.38
C THR A 51 7.58 -11.73 17.12
N MET A 52 6.47 -11.81 16.39
CA MET A 52 6.20 -10.98 15.21
C MET A 52 6.20 -9.48 15.53
N SER A 53 5.64 -9.09 16.67
CA SER A 53 5.62 -7.69 17.12
C SER A 53 7.02 -7.18 17.46
N VAL A 54 7.86 -8.00 18.08
CA VAL A 54 9.28 -7.68 18.34
C VAL A 54 10.06 -7.56 17.04
N MET A 55 9.85 -8.46 16.07
CA MET A 55 10.48 -8.37 14.74
C MET A 55 10.14 -7.03 14.06
N LEU A 56 8.86 -6.66 14.07
CA LEU A 56 8.41 -5.38 13.51
C LEU A 56 8.98 -4.19 14.28
N PHE A 57 8.99 -4.24 15.61
CA PHE A 57 9.55 -3.21 16.46
C PHE A 57 11.03 -2.96 16.17
N VAL A 58 11.84 -4.02 16.14
CA VAL A 58 13.28 -3.96 15.85
C VAL A 58 13.53 -3.33 14.48
N GLU A 59 12.78 -3.74 13.46
CA GLU A 59 12.89 -3.15 12.11
C GLU A 59 12.53 -1.65 12.11
N ARG A 60 11.48 -1.23 12.83
CA ARG A 60 11.06 0.19 12.93
C ARG A 60 12.09 1.03 13.67
N VAL A 61 12.60 0.54 14.79
CA VAL A 61 13.66 1.20 15.57
C VAL A 61 14.94 1.31 14.73
N TYR A 62 15.35 0.22 14.08
CA TYR A 62 16.50 0.21 13.17
C TYR A 62 16.35 1.27 12.07
N MET A 63 15.23 1.31 11.36
CA MET A 63 14.97 2.32 10.34
C MET A 63 14.99 3.75 10.92
N GLY A 64 14.38 3.95 12.09
CA GLY A 64 14.38 5.23 12.82
C GLY A 64 15.78 5.72 13.19
N ILE A 65 16.65 4.82 13.66
CA ILE A 65 18.05 5.12 13.96
C ILE A 65 18.79 5.47 12.67
N VAL A 66 18.69 4.65 11.63
CA VAL A 66 19.41 4.87 10.37
C VAL A 66 19.02 6.20 9.74
N ILE A 67 17.73 6.52 9.63
CA ILE A 67 17.29 7.78 9.04
C ILE A 67 17.77 8.99 9.87
N SER A 68 17.79 8.86 11.20
CA SER A 68 18.31 9.90 12.09
C SER A 68 19.80 10.13 11.86
N LEU A 69 20.60 9.07 11.73
CA LEU A 69 22.03 9.16 11.42
C LEU A 69 22.27 9.75 10.02
N VAL A 70 21.50 9.32 9.01
CA VAL A 70 21.60 9.85 7.64
C VAL A 70 21.35 11.36 7.62
N LYS A 71 20.34 11.83 8.36
CA LYS A 71 20.03 13.26 8.51
C LYS A 71 21.10 14.01 9.30
N LEU A 72 21.53 13.47 10.45
CA LEU A 72 22.52 14.09 11.33
C LEU A 72 23.89 14.27 10.63
N PHE A 73 24.34 13.26 9.90
CA PHE A 73 25.62 13.30 9.17
C PHE A 73 25.50 13.92 7.77
N GLY A 74 24.31 14.42 7.39
CA GLY A 74 24.08 15.06 6.09
C GLY A 74 24.49 14.18 4.90
N ARG A 75 24.24 12.87 4.96
CA ARG A 75 24.53 11.89 3.91
C ARG A 75 23.51 11.99 2.77
N LYS A 76 23.46 13.16 2.14
CA LYS A 76 22.58 13.46 1.01
C LYS A 76 22.90 12.56 -0.20
N PRO A 77 21.93 12.33 -1.11
CA PRO A 77 22.10 11.54 -2.32
C PRO A 77 23.34 11.90 -3.17
N ASP A 78 23.61 13.19 -3.35
CA ASP A 78 24.73 13.78 -4.09
C ASP A 78 26.11 13.47 -3.49
N LYS A 79 26.20 13.19 -2.18
CA LYS A 79 27.45 12.73 -1.54
C LYS A 79 27.69 11.23 -1.71
N ARG A 80 26.64 10.46 -2.03
CA ARG A 80 26.69 8.98 -2.13
C ARG A 80 26.79 8.50 -3.57
N PHE A 81 26.23 9.27 -4.49
CA PHE A 81 26.25 9.05 -5.92
C PHE A 81 26.74 10.30 -6.60
N LYS A 82 27.59 10.13 -7.62
CA LYS A 82 28.14 11.27 -8.36
C LYS A 82 27.00 12.04 -9.00
N TYR A 83 26.91 13.34 -8.70
CA TYR A 83 25.94 14.25 -9.31
C TYR A 83 26.69 15.47 -9.85
N GLU A 84 26.68 15.61 -11.16
CA GLU A 84 27.17 16.79 -11.86
C GLU A 84 26.07 17.19 -12.85
N PRO A 85 25.56 18.44 -12.79
CA PRO A 85 24.63 18.94 -13.79
C PRO A 85 25.21 18.74 -15.18
N MET A 86 24.37 18.34 -16.12
CA MET A 86 24.78 18.28 -17.52
C MET A 86 25.04 19.71 -18.00
N LYS A 87 26.09 19.86 -18.80
CA LYS A 87 26.49 21.13 -19.39
C LYS A 87 26.25 21.04 -20.88
N ASP A 88 25.84 22.15 -21.46
CA ASP A 88 25.82 22.28 -22.90
C ASP A 88 27.24 22.18 -23.44
N ASP A 89 27.40 21.40 -24.49
CA ASP A 89 28.61 21.31 -25.28
C ASP A 89 28.28 21.84 -26.66
N ILE A 90 29.01 22.85 -27.11
CA ILE A 90 28.73 23.53 -28.39
C ILE A 90 29.00 22.58 -29.57
N GLU A 91 29.98 21.67 -29.45
CA GLU A 91 30.37 20.76 -30.53
C GLU A 91 29.38 19.59 -30.64
N LEU A 92 28.96 19.04 -29.50
CA LEU A 92 28.02 17.92 -29.47
C LEU A 92 26.55 18.37 -29.52
N GLY A 93 26.24 19.63 -29.20
CA GLY A 93 24.88 20.15 -29.13
C GLY A 93 23.97 19.28 -28.25
N ASN A 94 22.78 18.94 -28.77
CA ASN A 94 21.85 18.08 -28.04
C ASN A 94 22.33 16.63 -27.89
N SER A 95 23.40 16.20 -28.58
CA SER A 95 23.89 14.82 -28.49
C SER A 95 24.58 14.46 -27.18
N VAL A 96 24.94 15.45 -26.37
CA VAL A 96 25.37 15.24 -24.98
C VAL A 96 24.25 14.63 -24.13
N TYR A 97 23.00 14.93 -24.49
CA TYR A 97 21.83 14.51 -23.74
C TYR A 97 21.41 13.10 -24.16
N PRO A 98 21.27 12.17 -23.20
CA PRO A 98 20.81 10.83 -23.51
C PRO A 98 19.35 10.85 -23.97
N MET A 99 18.99 9.85 -24.77
CA MET A 99 17.63 9.68 -25.24
C MET A 99 16.75 9.12 -24.11
N VAL A 100 15.66 9.81 -23.79
CA VAL A 100 14.73 9.42 -22.72
C VAL A 100 13.36 9.08 -23.28
N LEU A 101 12.89 7.86 -23.00
CA LEU A 101 11.51 7.44 -23.19
C LEU A 101 10.69 7.82 -21.94
N VAL A 102 9.49 8.36 -22.12
CA VAL A 102 8.53 8.60 -21.04
C VAL A 102 7.27 7.79 -21.32
N GLN A 103 6.98 6.78 -20.51
CA GLN A 103 5.82 5.90 -20.67
C GLN A 103 4.68 6.31 -19.75
N ILE A 104 3.48 6.39 -20.33
CA ILE A 104 2.23 6.68 -19.63
C ILE A 104 1.21 5.58 -19.93
N PRO A 105 1.13 4.51 -19.12
CA PRO A 105 0.07 3.51 -19.25
C PRO A 105 -1.27 4.07 -18.83
N MET A 106 -2.28 3.85 -19.67
CA MET A 106 -3.66 4.29 -19.48
C MET A 106 -4.65 3.13 -19.67
N PHE A 107 -5.70 3.12 -18.86
CA PHE A 107 -6.89 2.31 -18.91
C PHE A 107 -8.12 3.05 -18.37
N ASN A 108 -8.95 3.59 -19.27
CA ASN A 108 -10.22 4.26 -19.00
C ASN A 108 -10.12 5.48 -18.03
N GLU A 109 -9.00 6.22 -17.99
CA GLU A 109 -8.83 7.38 -17.11
C GLU A 109 -9.32 8.70 -17.72
N ARG A 110 -10.64 8.81 -17.87
CA ARG A 110 -11.31 9.99 -18.43
C ARG A 110 -10.99 11.30 -17.69
N GLU A 111 -10.81 11.25 -16.38
CA GLU A 111 -10.70 12.43 -15.53
C GLU A 111 -9.30 13.04 -15.50
N VAL A 112 -8.27 12.24 -15.80
CA VAL A 112 -6.86 12.63 -15.58
C VAL A 112 -6.00 12.59 -16.85
N TYR A 113 -6.49 12.03 -17.96
CA TYR A 113 -5.68 11.86 -19.17
C TYR A 113 -5.02 13.17 -19.67
N GLN A 114 -5.77 14.29 -19.71
CA GLN A 114 -5.24 15.58 -20.18
C GLN A 114 -4.12 16.11 -19.27
N LEU A 115 -4.32 16.01 -17.96
CA LEU A 115 -3.34 16.48 -16.98
C LEU A 115 -2.06 15.64 -17.03
N SER A 116 -2.19 14.31 -17.15
CA SER A 116 -1.05 13.40 -17.20
C SER A 116 -0.26 13.53 -18.50
N ILE A 117 -0.92 13.50 -19.66
CA ILE A 117 -0.26 13.70 -20.96
C ILE A 117 0.38 15.09 -21.00
N GLY A 118 -0.34 16.11 -20.56
CA GLY A 118 0.17 17.49 -20.52
C GLY A 118 1.40 17.64 -19.62
N ALA A 119 1.42 17.01 -18.44
CA ALA A 119 2.58 17.06 -17.55
C ALA A 119 3.80 16.32 -18.12
N ALA A 120 3.59 15.18 -18.77
CA ALA A 120 4.68 14.45 -19.44
C ALA A 120 5.22 15.21 -20.67
N CYS A 121 4.36 15.78 -21.50
CA CYS A 121 4.77 16.62 -22.63
C CYS A 121 5.39 17.95 -22.19
N GLY A 122 5.12 18.41 -20.96
CA GLY A 122 5.70 19.61 -20.35
C GLY A 122 7.05 19.39 -19.68
N LEU A 123 7.60 18.17 -19.72
CA LEU A 123 8.95 17.90 -19.23
C LEU A 123 9.99 18.71 -20.01
N SER A 124 10.87 19.40 -19.29
CA SER A 124 11.98 20.13 -19.89
C SER A 124 13.10 19.14 -20.23
N TRP A 125 13.31 18.92 -21.53
CA TRP A 125 14.39 18.14 -22.12
C TRP A 125 14.56 18.55 -23.58
N PRO A 126 15.73 18.37 -24.23
CA PRO A 126 15.85 18.61 -25.66
C PRO A 126 14.81 17.79 -26.45
N SER A 127 14.09 18.43 -27.36
CA SER A 127 12.91 17.86 -28.03
C SER A 127 13.26 16.68 -28.95
N ASP A 128 14.48 16.64 -29.50
CA ASP A 128 15.03 15.52 -30.25
C ASP A 128 15.53 14.38 -29.36
N ARG A 129 15.60 14.60 -28.04
CA ARG A 129 16.13 13.66 -27.04
C ARG A 129 15.09 13.08 -26.09
N ILE A 130 13.81 13.38 -26.32
CA ILE A 130 12.69 12.85 -25.54
C ILE A 130 11.65 12.21 -26.46
N VAL A 131 11.09 11.08 -26.02
CA VAL A 131 9.95 10.42 -26.67
C VAL A 131 8.88 10.19 -25.63
N ILE A 132 7.69 10.76 -25.82
CA ILE A 132 6.53 10.49 -24.98
C ILE A 132 5.76 9.31 -25.59
N GLN A 133 5.51 8.26 -24.82
CA GLN A 133 4.78 7.06 -25.26
C GLN A 133 3.55 6.86 -24.36
N VAL A 134 2.38 7.12 -24.93
CA VAL A 134 1.09 6.84 -24.30
C VAL A 134 0.67 5.42 -24.69
N LEU A 135 0.49 4.56 -23.69
CA LEU A 135 0.13 3.15 -23.87
C LEU A 135 -1.33 2.98 -23.42
N ASP A 136 -2.26 3.02 -24.37
CA ASP A 136 -3.69 3.03 -24.07
C ASP A 136 -4.33 1.65 -24.24
N ASP A 137 -4.71 1.06 -23.11
CA ASP A 137 -5.46 -0.21 -23.00
C ASP A 137 -6.98 0.02 -22.83
N SER A 138 -7.46 1.27 -22.95
CA SER A 138 -8.87 1.63 -22.72
C SER A 138 -9.83 0.81 -23.58
N THR A 139 -10.93 0.40 -22.97
CA THR A 139 -12.00 -0.36 -23.61
C THR A 139 -13.20 0.51 -23.96
N ASP A 140 -13.31 1.70 -23.35
CA ASP A 140 -14.33 2.69 -23.70
C ASP A 140 -13.89 3.46 -24.97
N PRO A 141 -14.62 3.34 -26.09
CA PRO A 141 -14.27 4.03 -27.33
C PRO A 141 -14.21 5.55 -27.17
N THR A 142 -15.08 6.13 -26.34
CA THR A 142 -15.11 7.59 -26.13
C THR A 142 -13.85 8.05 -25.42
N ILE A 143 -13.37 7.29 -24.43
CA ILE A 143 -12.12 7.63 -23.72
C ILE A 143 -10.93 7.49 -24.65
N LYS A 144 -10.91 6.41 -25.45
CA LYS A 144 -9.86 6.16 -26.44
C LYS A 144 -9.72 7.32 -27.44
N ASP A 145 -10.85 7.79 -27.98
CA ASP A 145 -10.87 8.93 -28.91
C ASP A 145 -10.35 10.21 -28.23
N LEU A 146 -10.71 10.44 -26.96
CA LEU A 146 -10.24 11.60 -26.19
C LEU A 146 -8.72 11.58 -25.98
N VAL A 147 -8.16 10.42 -25.65
CA VAL A 147 -6.71 10.23 -25.46
C VAL A 147 -5.96 10.42 -26.78
N GLU A 148 -6.46 9.84 -27.88
CA GLU A 148 -5.87 9.96 -29.21
C GLU A 148 -5.87 11.41 -29.73
N MET A 149 -6.99 12.13 -29.53
CA MET A 149 -7.10 13.54 -29.88
C MET A 149 -6.11 14.40 -29.09
N GLU A 150 -5.94 14.13 -27.79
CA GLU A 150 -4.98 14.86 -26.96
C GLU A 150 -3.52 14.58 -27.39
N CYS A 151 -3.19 13.33 -27.73
CA CYS A 151 -1.89 12.99 -28.29
C CYS A 151 -1.64 13.72 -29.62
N SER A 152 -2.64 13.75 -30.50
CA SER A 152 -2.57 14.46 -31.79
C SER A 152 -2.38 15.97 -31.61
N ARG A 153 -3.01 16.56 -30.60
CA ARG A 153 -2.86 17.98 -30.22
C ARG A 153 -1.45 18.32 -29.75
N TRP A 154 -0.77 17.41 -29.06
CA TRP A 154 0.63 17.62 -28.66
C TRP A 154 1.60 17.35 -29.83
N ALA A 155 1.31 16.36 -30.66
CA ALA A 155 2.09 16.09 -31.87
C ALA A 155 2.08 17.29 -32.83
N SER A 156 0.94 17.96 -33.01
CA SER A 156 0.84 19.16 -33.86
C SER A 156 1.63 20.38 -33.33
N LYS A 157 2.00 20.37 -32.04
CA LYS A 157 2.90 21.35 -31.42
C LYS A 157 4.39 20.97 -31.53
N GLY A 158 4.71 19.90 -32.26
CA GLY A 158 6.09 19.44 -32.45
C GLY A 158 6.64 18.57 -31.31
N VAL A 159 5.80 18.13 -30.36
CA VAL A 159 6.22 17.16 -29.33
C VAL A 159 6.32 15.78 -29.94
N ASN A 160 7.41 15.07 -29.68
CA ASN A 160 7.60 13.69 -30.11
C ASN A 160 6.79 12.72 -29.23
N ILE A 161 5.48 12.69 -29.44
CA ILE A 161 4.54 11.81 -28.76
C ILE A 161 4.09 10.66 -29.67
N LYS A 162 3.98 9.46 -29.10
CA LYS A 162 3.53 8.22 -29.74
C LYS A 162 2.34 7.69 -28.96
N TYR A 163 1.22 7.55 -29.66
CA TYR A 163 0.02 6.90 -29.15
C TYR A 163 0.03 5.44 -29.61
N GLU A 164 0.02 4.52 -28.66
CA GLU A 164 0.19 3.09 -28.91
C GLU A 164 -0.95 2.32 -28.24
N ILE A 165 -1.61 1.48 -29.02
CA ILE A 165 -2.70 0.61 -28.57
C ILE A 165 -2.33 -0.85 -28.81
N ARG A 166 -3.02 -1.76 -28.12
CA ARG A 166 -2.92 -3.20 -28.36
C ARG A 166 -4.28 -3.87 -28.32
N ASP A 167 -4.40 -4.98 -29.04
CA ASP A 167 -5.68 -5.70 -29.21
C ASP A 167 -6.04 -6.65 -28.06
N ASN A 168 -5.19 -6.74 -27.02
CA ASN A 168 -5.41 -7.60 -25.88
C ASN A 168 -4.94 -6.92 -24.59
N ARG A 169 -5.60 -7.24 -23.47
CA ARG A 169 -5.23 -6.71 -22.15
C ARG A 169 -4.46 -7.72 -21.29
N LYS A 170 -3.76 -8.67 -21.92
CA LYS A 170 -3.02 -9.72 -21.19
C LYS A 170 -1.91 -9.08 -20.36
N GLY A 171 -1.86 -9.41 -19.06
CA GLY A 171 -0.86 -8.87 -18.15
C GLY A 171 -1.06 -7.40 -17.76
N TYR A 172 -2.21 -6.79 -18.08
CA TYR A 172 -2.58 -5.43 -17.67
C TYR A 172 -1.45 -4.41 -17.94
N LYS A 173 -1.16 -3.52 -16.99
CA LYS A 173 -0.08 -2.52 -17.04
C LYS A 173 1.28 -3.13 -17.43
N ALA A 174 1.66 -4.26 -16.84
CA ALA A 174 2.92 -4.94 -17.15
C ALA A 174 3.00 -5.36 -18.63
N GLY A 175 1.88 -5.85 -19.18
CA GLY A 175 1.76 -6.20 -20.59
C GLY A 175 1.88 -4.99 -21.51
N ALA A 176 1.19 -3.89 -21.18
CA ALA A 176 1.25 -2.64 -21.94
C ALA A 176 2.69 -2.08 -21.97
N LEU A 177 3.34 -1.98 -20.81
CA LEU A 177 4.73 -1.52 -20.70
C LEU A 177 5.68 -2.43 -21.49
N LYS A 178 5.48 -3.76 -21.44
CA LYS A 178 6.28 -4.73 -22.19
C LYS A 178 6.15 -4.55 -23.71
N GLU A 179 4.94 -4.38 -24.24
CA GLU A 179 4.73 -4.15 -25.67
C GLU A 179 5.27 -2.78 -26.09
N GLY A 180 5.12 -1.76 -25.24
CA GLY A 180 5.71 -0.42 -25.45
C GLY A 180 7.23 -0.47 -25.64
N MET A 181 7.93 -1.28 -24.84
CA MET A 181 9.39 -1.43 -24.93
C MET A 181 9.87 -2.12 -26.22
N LYS A 182 8.99 -2.78 -27.00
CA LYS A 182 9.37 -3.45 -28.25
C LYS A 182 9.38 -2.53 -29.47
N LYS A 183 8.84 -1.32 -29.36
CA LYS A 183 8.73 -0.38 -30.49
C LYS A 183 10.12 0.02 -30.98
N SER A 184 10.27 0.18 -32.29
CA SER A 184 11.59 0.38 -32.94
C SER A 184 12.32 1.61 -32.40
N TYR A 185 11.60 2.71 -32.14
CA TYR A 185 12.15 3.95 -31.59
C TYR A 185 12.64 3.84 -30.14
N VAL A 186 12.27 2.78 -29.40
CA VAL A 186 12.77 2.57 -28.03
C VAL A 186 14.22 2.08 -28.05
N LYS A 187 14.68 1.48 -29.15
CA LYS A 187 16.06 0.97 -29.27
C LYS A 187 17.13 2.06 -29.18
N SER A 188 16.78 3.30 -29.52
CA SER A 188 17.68 4.45 -29.40
C SER A 188 17.60 5.11 -28.02
N CYS A 189 16.71 4.68 -27.13
CA CYS A 189 16.55 5.26 -25.80
C CYS A 189 17.51 4.62 -24.79
N ASP A 190 18.15 5.45 -23.96
CA ASP A 190 19.03 5.02 -22.88
C ASP A 190 18.27 4.78 -21.57
N TYR A 191 17.25 5.61 -21.35
CA TYR A 191 16.46 5.65 -20.12
C TYR A 191 14.96 5.62 -20.40
N VAL A 192 14.19 5.08 -19.45
CA VAL A 192 12.73 5.08 -19.49
C VAL A 192 12.16 5.58 -18.16
N ALA A 193 11.41 6.68 -18.19
CA ALA A 193 10.61 7.18 -17.08
C ALA A 193 9.19 6.63 -17.18
N ILE A 194 8.60 6.23 -16.05
CA ILE A 194 7.24 5.70 -15.99
C ILE A 194 6.38 6.60 -15.11
N PHE A 195 5.26 7.07 -15.64
CA PHE A 195 4.25 7.86 -14.92
C PHE A 195 2.88 7.22 -15.08
N ASP A 196 2.15 7.01 -13.99
CA ASP A 196 0.78 6.51 -14.08
C ASP A 196 -0.14 7.67 -14.53
N ALA A 197 -1.32 7.34 -15.03
CA ALA A 197 -2.26 8.31 -15.58
C ALA A 197 -2.73 9.41 -14.61
N ASP A 198 -2.48 9.29 -13.29
CA ASP A 198 -2.75 10.32 -12.29
C ASP A 198 -1.51 11.10 -11.83
N PHE A 199 -0.33 10.82 -12.40
CA PHE A 199 0.93 11.45 -12.00
C PHE A 199 1.25 12.66 -12.86
N GLN A 200 1.69 13.73 -12.18
CA GLN A 200 2.08 14.99 -12.80
C GLN A 200 3.51 15.34 -12.38
N PRO A 201 4.53 14.96 -13.17
CA PRO A 201 5.91 15.39 -12.92
C PRO A 201 6.07 16.90 -13.14
N GLU A 202 6.96 17.51 -12.37
CA GLU A 202 7.39 18.89 -12.62
C GLU A 202 8.33 18.93 -13.83
N PRO A 203 8.42 20.07 -14.55
CA PRO A 203 9.24 20.17 -15.76
C PRO A 203 10.72 19.82 -15.57
N ASP A 204 11.27 20.02 -14.36
CA ASP A 204 12.67 19.77 -14.00
C ASP A 204 12.97 18.30 -13.65
N PHE A 205 12.00 17.38 -13.74
CA PHE A 205 12.15 15.99 -13.30
C PHE A 205 13.34 15.28 -13.96
N LEU A 206 13.50 15.39 -15.28
CA LEU A 206 14.59 14.73 -16.01
C LEU A 206 15.95 15.34 -15.67
N TRP A 207 16.04 16.67 -15.61
CA TRP A 207 17.24 17.41 -15.17
C TRP A 207 17.73 17.00 -13.78
N ARG A 208 16.83 16.59 -12.89
CA ARG A 208 17.17 16.20 -11.52
C ARG A 208 17.43 14.71 -11.34
N THR A 209 17.10 13.88 -12.32
CA THR A 209 17.20 12.42 -12.22
C THR A 209 18.23 11.82 -13.16
N VAL A 210 18.25 12.23 -14.43
CA VAL A 210 19.15 11.68 -15.46
C VAL A 210 20.64 11.84 -15.11
N PRO A 211 21.12 12.98 -14.55
CA PRO A 211 22.54 13.10 -14.23
C PRO A 211 23.05 12.03 -13.26
N TYR A 212 22.22 11.58 -12.31
CA TYR A 212 22.60 10.48 -11.41
C TYR A 212 22.80 9.18 -12.18
N LEU A 213 21.95 8.87 -13.16
CA LEU A 213 22.12 7.67 -13.97
C LEU A 213 23.36 7.80 -14.86
N LEU A 214 23.56 8.94 -15.52
CA LEU A 214 24.70 9.17 -16.41
C LEU A 214 26.04 8.93 -15.71
N HIS A 215 26.23 9.53 -14.53
CA HIS A 215 27.48 9.49 -13.79
C HIS A 215 27.70 8.24 -12.93
N ASN A 216 26.70 7.36 -12.83
CA ASN A 216 26.78 6.16 -12.00
C ASN A 216 26.35 4.91 -12.82
N PRO A 217 27.29 4.24 -13.50
CA PRO A 217 26.98 3.11 -14.38
C PRO A 217 26.29 1.92 -13.73
N LYS A 218 26.45 1.73 -12.41
CA LYS A 218 25.80 0.65 -11.64
C LYS A 218 24.40 1.03 -11.11
N LEU A 219 23.96 2.27 -11.35
CA LEU A 219 22.64 2.75 -10.96
C LEU A 219 21.62 2.39 -12.04
N ALA A 220 20.60 1.63 -11.65
CA ALA A 220 19.52 1.21 -12.54
C ALA A 220 18.28 2.08 -12.42
N LEU A 221 17.98 2.59 -11.23
CA LEU A 221 16.73 3.29 -10.93
C LEU A 221 17.00 4.54 -10.10
N VAL A 222 16.37 5.64 -10.50
CA VAL A 222 16.15 6.82 -9.65
C VAL A 222 14.66 6.97 -9.42
N GLN A 223 14.22 6.94 -8.16
CA GLN A 223 12.82 7.07 -7.74
C GLN A 223 12.58 8.42 -7.07
N ALA A 224 11.56 9.15 -7.52
CA ALA A 224 11.07 10.35 -6.87
C ALA A 224 10.01 10.03 -5.81
N ARG A 225 9.82 10.95 -4.87
CA ARG A 225 8.78 10.87 -3.84
C ARG A 225 7.41 11.21 -4.42
N TRP A 226 6.37 10.54 -3.93
CA TRP A 226 4.99 10.88 -4.23
C TRP A 226 4.50 12.05 -3.37
N LYS A 227 3.71 12.95 -3.95
CA LYS A 227 3.06 14.06 -3.27
C LYS A 227 1.56 14.01 -3.55
N PHE A 228 0.80 13.73 -2.51
CA PHE A 228 -0.65 13.61 -2.60
C PHE A 228 -1.31 14.98 -2.70
N VAL A 229 -2.13 15.20 -3.74
CA VAL A 229 -2.82 16.50 -3.93
C VAL A 229 -4.16 16.56 -3.20
N ASN A 230 -4.77 15.41 -2.89
CA ASN A 230 -6.08 15.30 -2.24
C ASN A 230 -6.02 14.72 -0.81
N SER A 231 -4.88 14.80 -0.13
CA SER A 231 -4.73 14.40 1.28
C SER A 231 -5.67 15.15 2.24
N ASP A 232 -6.16 16.30 1.81
CA ASP A 232 -6.98 17.22 2.61
C ASP A 232 -8.47 17.13 2.23
N GLU A 233 -8.82 16.21 1.33
CA GLU A 233 -10.19 15.99 0.84
C GLU A 233 -11.10 15.41 1.93
N CYS A 234 -10.66 14.37 2.64
CA CYS A 234 -11.43 13.81 3.75
C CYS A 234 -10.53 13.12 4.78
N LEU A 235 -11.13 12.71 5.91
CA LEU A 235 -10.41 12.01 6.97
C LEU A 235 -9.71 10.74 6.46
N MET A 236 -10.33 10.01 5.54
CA MET A 236 -9.76 8.79 4.96
C MET A 236 -8.53 9.09 4.09
N THR A 237 -8.57 10.10 3.21
CA THR A 237 -7.38 10.47 2.42
C THR A 237 -6.26 11.03 3.32
N ARG A 238 -6.63 11.69 4.42
CA ARG A 238 -5.63 12.11 5.42
C ARG A 238 -4.96 10.95 6.14
N MET A 239 -5.73 9.92 6.52
CA MET A 239 -5.17 8.69 7.12
C MET A 239 -4.29 7.92 6.14
N GLN A 240 -4.67 7.87 4.86
CA GLN A 240 -3.85 7.26 3.81
C GLN A 240 -2.49 7.97 3.65
N GLU A 241 -2.48 9.30 3.68
CA GLU A 241 -1.24 10.08 3.70
C GLU A 241 -0.36 9.69 4.89
N MET A 242 -0.91 9.63 6.11
CA MET A 242 -0.16 9.24 7.31
C MET A 242 0.53 7.88 7.14
N SER A 243 -0.16 6.90 6.57
CA SER A 243 0.38 5.55 6.35
C SER A 243 1.46 5.52 5.27
N LEU A 244 1.31 6.30 4.20
CA LEU A 244 2.22 6.32 3.06
C LEU A 244 3.45 7.21 3.30
N ASP A 245 3.32 8.29 4.04
CA ASP A 245 4.43 9.21 4.29
C ASP A 245 5.57 8.54 5.04
N TYR A 246 5.30 7.64 6.00
CA TYR A 246 6.37 6.85 6.61
C TYR A 246 7.13 6.02 5.58
N HIS A 247 6.42 5.39 4.64
CA HIS A 247 7.04 4.59 3.59
C HIS A 247 8.02 5.45 2.76
N PHE A 248 7.60 6.65 2.35
CA PHE A 248 8.43 7.54 1.53
C PHE A 248 9.53 8.26 2.31
N THR A 249 9.26 8.72 3.53
CA THR A 249 10.22 9.53 4.31
C THR A 249 11.25 8.71 5.07
N VAL A 250 10.95 7.44 5.35
CA VAL A 250 11.81 6.56 6.16
C VAL A 250 12.16 5.30 5.37
N GLU A 251 11.18 4.49 4.96
CA GLU A 251 11.47 3.16 4.41
C GLU A 251 12.28 3.21 3.10
N GLN A 252 11.87 4.06 2.14
CA GLN A 252 12.59 4.19 0.86
C GLN A 252 13.95 4.84 1.02
N GLU A 253 14.05 5.86 1.88
CA GLU A 253 15.31 6.55 2.20
C GLU A 253 16.31 5.57 2.85
N VAL A 254 15.89 4.81 3.87
CA VAL A 254 16.74 3.81 4.54
C VAL A 254 17.14 2.68 3.59
N GLY A 255 16.20 2.19 2.78
CA GLY A 255 16.48 1.16 1.77
C GLY A 255 17.53 1.63 0.76
N SER A 256 17.34 2.84 0.23
CA SER A 256 18.32 3.45 -0.67
C SER A 256 19.65 3.70 0.04
N SER A 257 19.65 4.21 1.27
CA SER A 257 20.86 4.59 2.02
C SER A 257 21.78 3.43 2.34
N THR A 258 21.19 2.33 2.78
CA THR A 258 21.93 1.24 3.42
C THR A 258 22.13 0.06 2.48
N TYR A 259 21.16 -0.23 1.61
CA TYR A 259 21.15 -1.43 0.78
C TYR A 259 21.20 -1.13 -0.72
N ALA A 260 21.18 0.15 -1.08
CA ALA A 260 20.98 0.61 -2.46
C ALA A 260 19.80 -0.09 -3.14
N PHE A 261 18.72 -0.33 -2.38
CA PHE A 261 17.55 -1.08 -2.82
C PHE A 261 16.31 -0.75 -2.01
N PHE A 262 15.20 -0.66 -2.74
CA PHE A 262 13.84 -0.56 -2.25
C PHE A 262 12.94 -1.11 -3.36
N GLY A 263 11.68 -1.43 -3.05
CA GLY A 263 10.72 -1.80 -4.07
C GLY A 263 10.40 -0.59 -4.95
N PHE A 264 10.52 -0.71 -6.27
CA PHE A 264 10.04 0.32 -7.19
C PHE A 264 8.53 0.50 -6.98
N ASN A 265 8.06 1.75 -6.93
CA ASN A 265 6.65 2.04 -6.64
C ASN A 265 5.74 1.92 -7.88
N GLY A 266 6.28 1.43 -8.99
CA GLY A 266 5.57 1.28 -10.25
C GLY A 266 5.45 2.55 -11.09
N THR A 267 5.85 3.71 -10.55
CA THR A 267 5.72 5.01 -11.21
C THR A 267 6.61 6.07 -10.54
N ALA A 268 6.70 7.26 -11.13
CA ALA A 268 7.54 8.38 -10.69
C ALA A 268 9.02 8.01 -10.55
N GLY A 269 9.50 7.13 -11.42
CA GLY A 269 10.90 6.72 -11.45
C GLY A 269 11.40 6.53 -12.86
N ILE A 270 12.71 6.70 -13.02
CA ILE A 270 13.42 6.55 -14.27
C ILE A 270 14.42 5.40 -14.18
N TRP A 271 14.33 4.51 -15.16
CA TRP A 271 15.12 3.30 -15.28
C TRP A 271 16.15 3.43 -16.39
N ARG A 272 17.34 2.87 -16.15
CA ARG A 272 18.27 2.50 -17.22
C ARG A 272 17.71 1.32 -17.99
N ILE A 273 17.53 1.49 -19.30
CA ILE A 273 16.92 0.46 -20.15
C ILE A 273 17.78 -0.81 -20.20
N SER A 274 19.11 -0.70 -20.20
CA SER A 274 19.99 -1.87 -20.15
C SER A 274 19.81 -2.71 -18.88
N ALA A 275 19.63 -2.06 -17.71
CA ALA A 275 19.35 -2.75 -16.46
C ALA A 275 17.98 -3.44 -16.47
N LEU A 276 16.97 -2.77 -17.03
CA LEU A 276 15.63 -3.33 -17.22
C LEU A 276 15.69 -4.58 -18.12
N ASN A 277 16.43 -4.52 -19.22
CA ASN A 277 16.60 -5.63 -20.15
C ASN A 277 17.38 -6.79 -19.52
N GLU A 278 18.47 -6.52 -18.79
CA GLU A 278 19.26 -7.55 -18.11
C GLU A 278 18.45 -8.27 -17.01
N ALA A 279 17.53 -7.55 -16.36
CA ALA A 279 16.59 -8.14 -15.41
C ALA A 279 15.53 -9.02 -16.10
N GLY A 280 15.38 -8.95 -17.42
CA GLY A 280 14.38 -9.69 -18.21
C GLY A 280 13.08 -8.92 -18.45
N GLY A 281 13.11 -7.59 -18.33
CA GLY A 281 11.99 -6.69 -18.61
C GLY A 281 10.79 -6.81 -17.67
N TRP A 282 9.65 -6.32 -18.12
CA TRP A 282 8.37 -6.41 -17.41
C TRP A 282 7.80 -7.83 -17.47
N LYS A 283 7.42 -8.37 -16.30
CA LYS A 283 6.79 -9.69 -16.16
C LYS A 283 5.42 -9.54 -15.51
N ASP A 284 4.42 -10.20 -16.07
CA ASP A 284 3.02 -10.17 -15.65
C ASP A 284 2.63 -11.32 -14.70
N ARG A 285 3.62 -11.99 -14.10
CA ARG A 285 3.40 -13.17 -13.24
C ARG A 285 2.74 -12.86 -11.89
N THR A 286 2.65 -11.58 -11.51
CA THR A 286 2.01 -11.07 -10.30
C THR A 286 1.44 -9.68 -10.56
N THR A 287 0.56 -9.18 -9.69
CA THR A 287 0.00 -7.82 -9.72
C THR A 287 0.96 -6.73 -9.22
N VAL A 288 2.23 -7.06 -9.01
CA VAL A 288 3.31 -6.14 -8.57
C VAL A 288 4.53 -6.31 -9.48
N GLU A 289 4.31 -6.06 -10.77
CA GLU A 289 5.34 -6.15 -11.82
C GLU A 289 6.55 -5.25 -11.54
N ASP A 290 6.30 -4.15 -10.85
CA ASP A 290 7.25 -3.15 -10.41
C ASP A 290 8.22 -3.68 -9.35
N MET A 291 7.69 -4.30 -8.30
CA MET A 291 8.45 -4.95 -7.24
C MET A 291 9.20 -6.16 -7.79
N ASP A 292 8.58 -6.92 -8.69
CA ASP A 292 9.21 -8.05 -9.36
C ASP A 292 10.46 -7.62 -10.16
N LEU A 293 10.34 -6.55 -10.96
CA LEU A 293 11.47 -5.97 -11.69
C LEU A 293 12.55 -5.46 -10.74
N ALA A 294 12.16 -4.75 -9.69
CA ALA A 294 13.07 -4.23 -8.67
C ALA A 294 13.90 -5.34 -8.00
N VAL A 295 13.26 -6.43 -7.58
CA VAL A 295 13.95 -7.57 -6.97
C VAL A 295 14.90 -8.22 -7.97
N ARG A 296 14.43 -8.51 -9.20
CA ARG A 296 15.28 -9.14 -10.25
C ARG A 296 16.50 -8.29 -10.60
N ALA A 297 16.32 -6.99 -10.83
CA ALA A 297 17.43 -6.08 -11.12
C ALA A 297 18.41 -6.02 -9.93
N SER A 298 17.90 -5.98 -8.69
CA SER A 298 18.78 -6.01 -7.52
C SER A 298 19.56 -7.33 -7.37
N LEU A 299 18.97 -8.46 -7.77
CA LEU A 299 19.63 -9.78 -7.81
C LEU A 299 20.67 -9.90 -8.93
N LYS A 300 20.70 -8.96 -9.87
CA LYS A 300 21.77 -8.77 -10.86
C LYS A 300 22.85 -7.77 -10.39
N GLY A 301 22.74 -7.25 -9.16
CA GLY A 301 23.73 -6.34 -8.57
C GLY A 301 23.50 -4.86 -8.88
N TRP A 302 22.40 -4.52 -9.55
CA TRP A 302 22.03 -3.12 -9.80
C TRP A 302 21.66 -2.38 -8.52
N LYS A 303 21.95 -1.08 -8.49
CA LYS A 303 21.70 -0.17 -7.37
C LYS A 303 20.53 0.78 -7.66
N PHE A 304 19.77 1.14 -6.63
CA PHE A 304 18.67 2.09 -6.71
C PHE A 304 18.89 3.31 -5.81
N LEU A 305 18.49 4.46 -6.32
CA LEU A 305 18.55 5.75 -5.66
C LEU A 305 17.16 6.28 -5.43
N TYR A 306 16.85 6.64 -4.19
CA TYR A 306 15.64 7.38 -3.85
C TYR A 306 15.99 8.85 -3.65
N LEU A 307 15.23 9.74 -4.29
CA LEU A 307 15.38 11.20 -4.20
C LEU A 307 14.17 11.80 -3.49
N GLY A 308 14.14 11.79 -2.16
CA GLY A 308 13.03 12.33 -1.37
C GLY A 308 12.75 13.84 -1.55
N SER A 309 13.72 14.60 -2.07
CA SER A 309 13.58 16.03 -2.39
C SER A 309 12.88 16.30 -3.73
N LEU A 310 12.82 15.32 -4.63
CA LEU A 310 12.09 15.40 -5.89
C LEU A 310 10.71 14.80 -5.67
N LYS A 311 9.67 15.57 -5.93
CA LYS A 311 8.28 15.20 -5.65
C LYS A 311 7.47 15.18 -6.94
N VAL A 312 6.68 14.14 -7.14
CA VAL A 312 5.74 14.03 -8.25
C VAL A 312 4.33 13.98 -7.69
N LYS A 313 3.44 14.84 -8.20
CA LYS A 313 2.06 14.95 -7.71
C LYS A 313 1.24 13.74 -8.15
N ASN A 314 0.35 13.25 -7.28
CA ASN A 314 -0.58 12.16 -7.58
C ASN A 314 -1.83 12.20 -6.68
N GLU A 315 -2.81 11.35 -6.98
CA GLU A 315 -4.07 11.24 -6.22
C GLU A 315 -4.16 9.96 -5.36
N LEU A 316 -4.63 10.15 -4.14
CA LEU A 316 -5.07 9.07 -3.25
C LEU A 316 -6.48 8.60 -3.64
N PRO A 317 -6.79 7.31 -3.49
CA PRO A 317 -8.17 6.82 -3.63
C PRO A 317 -9.15 7.57 -2.72
N SER A 318 -10.10 8.30 -3.31
CA SER A 318 -11.10 9.09 -2.58
C SER A 318 -12.29 8.27 -2.07
N THR A 319 -12.48 7.04 -2.56
CA THR A 319 -13.55 6.14 -2.07
C THR A 319 -12.98 4.93 -1.33
N PHE A 320 -13.70 4.46 -0.31
CA PHE A 320 -13.27 3.31 0.49
C PHE A 320 -13.17 2.03 -0.35
N LYS A 321 -14.08 1.85 -1.31
CA LYS A 321 -14.04 0.73 -2.25
C LYS A 321 -12.76 0.73 -3.09
N ALA A 322 -12.39 1.87 -3.67
CA ALA A 322 -11.16 2.02 -4.45
C ALA A 322 -9.91 1.76 -3.58
N TYR A 323 -9.90 2.31 -2.36
CA TYR A 323 -8.81 2.09 -1.41
C TYR A 323 -8.65 0.61 -1.03
N ARG A 324 -9.75 -0.11 -0.76
CA ARG A 324 -9.71 -1.56 -0.48
C ARG A 324 -9.11 -2.38 -1.61
N TYR A 325 -9.46 -2.08 -2.86
CA TYR A 325 -8.87 -2.79 -4.01
C TYR A 325 -7.37 -2.50 -4.15
N GLN A 326 -6.96 -1.25 -3.93
CA GLN A 326 -5.55 -0.89 -3.93
C GLN A 326 -4.79 -1.66 -2.84
N GLN A 327 -5.28 -1.64 -1.60
CA GLN A 327 -4.64 -2.34 -0.48
C GLN A 327 -4.63 -3.86 -0.68
N HIS A 328 -5.68 -4.43 -1.26
CA HIS A 328 -5.68 -5.84 -1.63
C HIS A 328 -4.54 -6.17 -2.60
N ARG A 329 -4.36 -5.39 -3.68
CA ARG A 329 -3.25 -5.61 -4.64
C ARG A 329 -1.89 -5.45 -3.94
N TRP A 330 -1.73 -4.41 -3.13
CA TRP A 330 -0.47 -4.10 -2.43
C TRP A 330 -0.10 -5.06 -1.29
N SER A 331 -1.05 -5.85 -0.79
CA SER A 331 -0.77 -6.91 0.21
C SER A 331 -0.73 -8.31 -0.39
N CYS A 332 -1.59 -8.62 -1.36
CA CYS A 332 -1.63 -9.90 -2.06
C CYS A 332 -0.43 -10.07 -3.01
N GLY A 333 -0.14 -9.04 -3.81
CA GLY A 333 0.93 -9.07 -4.81
C GLY A 333 2.29 -9.41 -4.22
N PRO A 334 2.80 -8.68 -3.20
CA PRO A 334 4.10 -8.97 -2.60
C PRO A 334 4.16 -10.34 -1.92
N ALA A 335 3.06 -10.81 -1.35
CA ALA A 335 2.98 -12.14 -0.74
C ALA A 335 3.11 -13.26 -1.78
N ASN A 336 2.39 -13.14 -2.90
CA ASN A 336 2.51 -14.05 -4.04
C ASN A 336 3.92 -13.97 -4.67
N LEU A 337 4.45 -12.77 -4.82
CA LEU A 337 5.80 -12.56 -5.35
C LEU A 337 6.86 -13.22 -4.46
N PHE A 338 6.74 -13.09 -3.14
CA PHE A 338 7.65 -13.74 -2.20
C PHE A 338 7.64 -15.26 -2.38
N ARG A 339 6.46 -15.89 -2.44
CA ARG A 339 6.32 -17.33 -2.70
C ARG A 339 7.03 -17.75 -3.99
N LYS A 340 6.90 -16.96 -5.05
CA LYS A 340 7.49 -17.26 -6.37
C LYS A 340 9.00 -17.01 -6.44
N MET A 341 9.51 -16.03 -5.69
CA MET A 341 10.91 -15.59 -5.77
C MET A 341 11.79 -16.07 -4.62
N ALA A 342 11.25 -16.58 -3.51
CA ALA A 342 12.04 -16.94 -2.33
C ALA A 342 13.21 -17.88 -2.68
N PHE A 343 12.94 -18.94 -3.45
CA PHE A 343 13.97 -19.88 -3.88
C PHE A 343 15.02 -19.25 -4.82
N GLU A 344 14.57 -18.43 -5.78
CA GLU A 344 15.44 -17.69 -6.69
C GLU A 344 16.38 -16.74 -5.92
N ILE A 345 15.87 -16.06 -4.89
CA ILE A 345 16.66 -15.15 -4.03
C ILE A 345 17.70 -15.94 -3.22
N MET A 346 17.30 -17.06 -2.61
CA MET A 346 18.20 -17.89 -1.80
C MET A 346 19.36 -18.46 -2.61
N THR A 347 19.07 -18.96 -3.82
CA THR A 347 20.05 -19.65 -4.67
C THR A 347 20.90 -18.72 -5.53
N ASN A 348 20.55 -17.43 -5.64
CA ASN A 348 21.28 -16.48 -6.47
C ASN A 348 22.76 -16.34 -6.05
N LYS A 349 23.71 -16.45 -6.98
CA LYS A 349 25.16 -16.38 -6.67
C LYS A 349 25.78 -14.99 -6.87
N ASN A 350 25.03 -14.04 -7.44
CA ASN A 350 25.53 -12.73 -7.85
C ASN A 350 25.44 -11.68 -6.74
N VAL A 351 24.71 -11.97 -5.65
CA VAL A 351 24.54 -11.07 -4.52
C VAL A 351 25.06 -11.68 -3.21
N THR A 352 25.50 -10.81 -2.31
CA THR A 352 26.04 -11.21 -1.01
C THR A 352 24.97 -11.87 -0.13
N LEU A 353 25.40 -12.69 0.84
CA LEU A 353 24.50 -13.30 1.81
C LEU A 353 23.68 -12.25 2.57
N TRP A 354 24.30 -11.14 2.98
CA TRP A 354 23.62 -10.03 3.64
C TRP A 354 22.49 -9.42 2.80
N LYS A 355 22.70 -9.29 1.48
CA LYS A 355 21.66 -8.81 0.58
C LYS A 355 20.48 -9.77 0.53
N LYS A 356 20.74 -11.08 0.48
CA LYS A 356 19.68 -12.11 0.50
C LYS A 356 18.89 -12.06 1.81
N VAL A 357 19.58 -11.99 2.94
CA VAL A 357 18.95 -11.85 4.26
C VAL A 357 18.09 -10.60 4.31
N HIS A 358 18.61 -9.45 3.86
CA HIS A 358 17.82 -8.22 3.82
C HIS A 358 16.55 -8.34 2.96
N VAL A 359 16.66 -8.90 1.75
CA VAL A 359 15.52 -9.02 0.83
C VAL A 359 14.48 -10.03 1.37
N ILE A 360 14.92 -11.18 1.88
CA ILE A 360 14.00 -12.21 2.41
C ILE A 360 13.41 -11.75 3.75
N TYR A 361 14.25 -11.46 4.74
CA TYR A 361 13.83 -11.20 6.10
C TYR A 361 13.21 -9.81 6.25
N SER A 362 13.99 -8.73 6.05
CA SER A 362 13.48 -7.37 6.28
C SER A 362 12.44 -6.96 5.24
N PHE A 363 12.75 -7.11 3.95
CA PHE A 363 11.88 -6.60 2.87
C PHE A 363 10.61 -7.43 2.69
N PHE A 364 10.68 -8.75 2.52
CA PHE A 364 9.47 -9.57 2.33
C PHE A 364 8.81 -9.98 3.66
N VAL A 365 9.52 -10.71 4.53
CA VAL A 365 8.92 -11.31 5.72
C VAL A 365 8.45 -10.24 6.70
N VAL A 366 9.30 -9.35 7.17
CA VAL A 366 8.93 -8.36 8.19
C VAL A 366 7.97 -7.31 7.61
N ARG A 367 8.37 -6.65 6.50
CA ARG A 367 7.63 -5.50 5.97
C ARG A 367 6.38 -5.83 5.16
N LYS A 368 6.31 -6.98 4.46
CA LYS A 368 5.17 -7.32 3.59
C LYS A 368 4.28 -8.45 4.11
N LEU A 369 4.77 -9.31 5.02
CA LEU A 369 3.97 -10.38 5.63
C LEU A 369 3.62 -10.07 7.08
N VAL A 370 4.62 -10.00 7.96
CA VAL A 370 4.44 -9.83 9.40
C VAL A 370 3.68 -8.54 9.71
N ALA A 371 4.08 -7.40 9.12
CA ALA A 371 3.40 -6.13 9.34
C ALA A 371 1.90 -6.16 9.01
N HIS A 372 1.50 -6.91 7.97
CA HIS A 372 0.10 -7.04 7.58
C HIS A 372 -0.67 -8.01 8.49
N ILE A 373 -0.06 -9.16 8.84
CA ILE A 373 -0.71 -10.23 9.60
C ILE A 373 -0.80 -9.88 11.09
N VAL A 374 0.31 -9.46 11.71
CA VAL A 374 0.38 -9.31 13.18
C VAL A 374 -0.58 -8.25 13.68
N THR A 375 -0.78 -7.17 12.93
CA THR A 375 -1.66 -6.07 13.33
C THR A 375 -3.09 -6.56 13.53
N PHE A 376 -3.63 -7.33 12.58
CA PHE A 376 -4.99 -7.86 12.71
C PHE A 376 -5.06 -9.01 13.72
N ILE A 377 -4.20 -10.01 13.56
CA ILE A 377 -4.26 -11.23 14.37
C ILE A 377 -3.99 -10.92 15.84
N PHE A 378 -3.01 -10.07 16.14
CA PHE A 378 -2.71 -9.78 17.54
C PHE A 378 -3.78 -8.89 18.16
N TYR A 379 -4.11 -7.75 17.54
CA TYR A 379 -4.92 -6.73 18.20
C TYR A 379 -6.43 -6.92 18.04
N CYS A 380 -6.90 -7.63 17.02
CA CYS A 380 -8.33 -7.85 16.78
C CYS A 380 -8.79 -9.30 17.02
N VAL A 381 -7.86 -10.25 17.26
CA VAL A 381 -8.20 -11.66 17.48
C VAL A 381 -7.61 -12.19 18.79
N ILE A 382 -6.27 -12.23 18.90
CA ILE A 382 -5.58 -12.86 20.04
C ILE A 382 -5.77 -12.05 21.33
N LEU A 383 -5.53 -10.74 21.32
CA LEU A 383 -5.70 -9.90 22.50
C LEU A 383 -7.15 -9.92 23.03
N PRO A 384 -8.20 -9.73 22.20
CA PRO A 384 -9.58 -9.95 22.64
C PRO A 384 -9.85 -11.38 23.13
N ALA A 385 -9.30 -12.42 22.50
CA ALA A 385 -9.48 -13.79 22.97
C ALA A 385 -8.89 -14.02 24.37
N THR A 386 -7.78 -13.35 24.73
CA THR A 386 -7.21 -13.44 26.10
C THR A 386 -8.09 -12.82 27.18
N VAL A 387 -8.97 -11.89 26.84
CA VAL A 387 -9.99 -11.37 27.77
C VAL A 387 -10.97 -12.47 28.17
N LEU A 388 -11.36 -13.31 27.21
CA LEU A 388 -12.27 -14.43 27.44
C LEU A 388 -11.58 -15.62 28.12
N VAL A 389 -10.25 -15.62 28.26
CA VAL A 389 -9.45 -16.75 28.77
C VAL A 389 -8.38 -16.19 29.74
N PRO A 390 -8.76 -15.87 30.99
CA PRO A 390 -7.91 -15.14 31.94
C PRO A 390 -6.65 -15.92 32.36
N GLU A 391 -6.57 -17.22 32.08
CA GLU A 391 -5.40 -18.08 32.28
C GLU A 391 -4.22 -17.74 31.35
N VAL A 392 -4.48 -16.93 30.32
CA VAL A 392 -3.50 -16.44 29.35
C VAL A 392 -3.40 -14.92 29.49
N SER A 393 -2.27 -14.44 29.98
CA SER A 393 -2.01 -13.00 30.06
C SER A 393 -1.09 -12.55 28.93
N VAL A 394 -1.38 -11.37 28.39
CA VAL A 394 -0.49 -10.69 27.44
C VAL A 394 0.34 -9.67 28.21
N PRO A 395 1.67 -9.67 28.09
CA PRO A 395 2.51 -8.72 28.81
C PRO A 395 2.30 -7.29 28.29
N LYS A 396 2.30 -6.31 29.22
CA LYS A 396 2.08 -4.89 28.91
C LYS A 396 3.05 -4.32 27.86
N TRP A 397 4.30 -4.80 27.85
CA TRP A 397 5.29 -4.36 26.85
C TRP A 397 4.87 -4.72 25.42
N GLY A 398 4.21 -5.87 25.24
CA GLY A 398 3.74 -6.31 23.93
C GLY A 398 2.43 -5.65 23.53
N ALA A 399 1.48 -5.56 24.47
CA ALA A 399 0.15 -5.01 24.20
C ALA A 399 0.11 -3.48 24.09
N VAL A 400 1.02 -2.76 24.77
CA VAL A 400 0.97 -1.30 24.90
C VAL A 400 2.25 -0.63 24.43
N TYR A 401 3.41 -1.00 24.98
CA TYR A 401 4.64 -0.23 24.74
C TYR A 401 5.14 -0.35 23.29
N ILE A 402 5.25 -1.57 22.76
CA ILE A 402 5.66 -1.82 21.37
C ILE A 402 4.76 -1.07 20.37
N PRO A 403 3.43 -1.27 20.35
CA PRO A 403 2.58 -0.58 19.38
C PRO A 403 2.61 0.94 19.55
N SER A 404 2.70 1.44 20.79
CA SER A 404 2.78 2.89 21.03
C SER A 404 4.06 3.49 20.40
N VAL A 405 5.20 2.83 20.57
CA VAL A 405 6.46 3.28 19.96
C VAL A 405 6.43 3.16 18.45
N ILE A 406 5.92 2.04 17.89
CA ILE A 406 5.78 1.88 16.43
C ILE A 406 4.89 2.98 15.84
N THR A 407 3.75 3.27 16.48
CA THR A 407 2.83 4.32 16.05
C THR A 407 3.48 5.69 16.11
N LEU A 408 4.20 6.01 17.18
CA LEU A 408 4.91 7.27 17.31
C LEU A 408 5.99 7.42 16.22
N LEU A 409 6.78 6.37 15.96
CA LEU A 409 7.78 6.35 14.90
C LEU A 409 7.15 6.55 13.51
N ASN A 410 5.97 5.98 13.27
CA ASN A 410 5.24 6.19 12.02
C ASN A 410 4.73 7.62 11.88
N ALA A 411 4.22 8.20 12.97
CA ALA A 411 3.63 9.54 12.96
C ALA A 411 4.65 10.66 12.70
N VAL A 412 5.95 10.42 12.90
CA VAL A 412 7.04 11.35 12.53
C VAL A 412 7.02 11.68 11.03
N GLY A 413 6.50 10.79 10.18
CA GLY A 413 6.36 11.02 8.74
C GLY A 413 5.40 12.17 8.40
N THR A 414 4.39 12.42 9.24
CA THR A 414 3.32 13.40 8.99
C THR A 414 2.94 14.17 10.27
N PRO A 415 3.83 15.05 10.80
CA PRO A 415 3.62 15.72 12.09
C PRO A 415 2.33 16.56 12.14
N ARG A 416 1.90 17.11 11.00
CA ARG A 416 0.66 17.90 10.88
C ARG A 416 -0.61 17.14 11.26
N SER A 417 -0.57 15.81 11.22
CA SER A 417 -1.72 14.93 11.44
C SER A 417 -1.65 14.17 12.77
N LEU A 418 -0.74 14.56 13.69
CA LEU A 418 -0.57 13.89 14.99
C LEU A 418 -1.87 13.86 15.82
N HIS A 419 -2.70 14.91 15.72
CA HIS A 419 -4.00 14.98 16.40
C HIS A 419 -5.01 13.90 15.93
N LEU A 420 -4.76 13.27 14.77
CA LEU A 420 -5.61 12.20 14.21
C LEU A 420 -5.11 10.79 14.55
N MET A 421 -4.07 10.66 15.37
CA MET A 421 -3.39 9.39 15.64
C MET A 421 -4.33 8.29 16.16
N VAL A 422 -5.26 8.63 17.07
CA VAL A 422 -6.23 7.65 17.59
C VAL A 422 -7.13 7.12 16.47
N PHE A 423 -7.69 8.01 15.65
CA PHE A 423 -8.51 7.60 14.51
C PHE A 423 -7.71 6.79 13.50
N TRP A 424 -6.45 7.16 13.27
CA TRP A 424 -5.55 6.45 12.38
C TRP A 424 -5.28 5.03 12.86
N ILE A 425 -5.01 4.80 14.16
CA ILE A 425 -4.86 3.46 14.74
C ILE A 425 -6.12 2.61 14.50
N LEU A 426 -7.30 3.18 14.78
CA LEU A 426 -8.57 2.47 14.59
C LEU A 426 -8.81 2.11 13.12
N PHE A 427 -8.54 3.05 12.21
CA PHE A 427 -8.66 2.83 10.78
C PHE A 427 -7.66 1.79 10.28
N GLU A 428 -6.41 1.84 10.72
CA GLU A 428 -5.38 0.87 10.37
C GLU A 428 -5.71 -0.54 10.88
N ASN A 429 -6.36 -0.66 12.04
CA ASN A 429 -6.88 -1.95 12.53
C ASN A 429 -7.98 -2.52 11.62
N VAL A 430 -8.91 -1.69 11.15
CA VAL A 430 -9.90 -2.12 10.14
C VAL A 430 -9.21 -2.55 8.84
N MET A 431 -8.26 -1.75 8.35
CA MET A 431 -7.54 -2.06 7.13
C MET A 431 -6.62 -3.27 7.26
N SER A 432 -6.14 -3.58 8.47
CA SER A 432 -5.33 -4.77 8.73
C SER A 432 -6.10 -6.07 8.45
N LEU A 433 -7.42 -6.10 8.62
CA LEU A 433 -8.27 -7.24 8.19
C LEU A 433 -8.13 -7.48 6.69
N HIS A 434 -8.27 -6.43 5.88
CA HIS A 434 -8.18 -6.52 4.42
C HIS A 434 -6.79 -6.93 3.95
N ARG A 435 -5.74 -6.35 4.55
CA ARG A 435 -4.36 -6.68 4.23
C ARG A 435 -4.01 -8.10 4.64
N THR A 436 -4.41 -8.55 5.83
CA THR A 436 -4.22 -9.94 6.30
C THR A 436 -4.87 -10.93 5.36
N LYS A 437 -6.15 -10.72 5.02
CA LYS A 437 -6.88 -11.55 4.06
C LYS A 437 -6.16 -11.61 2.71
N ALA A 438 -5.77 -10.46 2.17
CA ALA A 438 -5.06 -10.37 0.90
C ALA A 438 -3.69 -11.08 0.93
N THR A 439 -2.93 -10.94 2.02
CA THR A 439 -1.65 -11.62 2.22
C THR A 439 -1.80 -13.13 2.26
N PHE A 440 -2.80 -13.68 2.95
CA PHE A 440 -3.07 -15.12 2.93
C PHE A 440 -3.49 -15.61 1.54
N ILE A 441 -4.34 -14.86 0.83
CA ILE A 441 -4.72 -15.16 -0.56
C ILE A 441 -3.46 -15.22 -1.45
N GLY A 442 -2.57 -14.23 -1.33
CA GLY A 442 -1.31 -14.19 -2.09
C GLY A 442 -0.36 -15.34 -1.75
N LEU A 443 -0.18 -15.67 -0.47
CA LEU A 443 0.67 -16.78 -0.04
C LEU A 443 0.13 -18.14 -0.46
N LEU A 444 -1.19 -18.35 -0.42
CA LEU A 444 -1.83 -19.63 -0.73
C LEU A 444 -2.17 -19.80 -2.21
N GLU A 445 -1.95 -18.76 -3.04
CA GLU A 445 -2.40 -18.71 -4.43
C GLU A 445 -3.94 -18.93 -4.55
N GLY A 446 -4.70 -18.35 -3.63
CA GLY A 446 -6.16 -18.45 -3.60
C GLY A 446 -6.87 -17.70 -4.75
N GLY A 447 -8.20 -17.69 -4.74
CA GLY A 447 -8.98 -16.95 -5.74
C GLY A 447 -8.66 -15.45 -5.74
N ARG A 448 -8.63 -14.82 -6.93
CA ARG A 448 -8.39 -13.37 -7.18
C ARG A 448 -6.94 -12.87 -7.02
N VAL A 449 -5.94 -13.75 -6.92
CA VAL A 449 -4.52 -13.37 -6.76
C VAL A 449 -3.98 -12.52 -7.91
N ASN A 450 -4.42 -12.81 -9.14
CA ASN A 450 -4.00 -12.09 -10.34
C ASN A 450 -5.07 -11.10 -10.84
N GLU A 451 -6.11 -10.83 -10.05
CA GLU A 451 -7.19 -9.94 -10.46
C GLU A 451 -6.76 -8.48 -10.29
N TRP A 452 -6.72 -7.75 -11.41
CA TRP A 452 -6.47 -6.33 -11.42
C TRP A 452 -7.78 -5.57 -11.58
N ILE A 453 -8.30 -5.08 -10.46
CA ILE A 453 -9.43 -4.14 -10.45
C ILE A 453 -8.86 -2.72 -10.45
N VAL A 454 -9.34 -1.93 -11.39
CA VAL A 454 -8.89 -0.55 -11.61
C VAL A 454 -9.36 0.31 -10.45
N THR A 455 -8.47 1.19 -10.01
CA THR A 455 -8.74 2.14 -8.93
C THR A 455 -9.15 3.45 -9.60
N GLU A 456 -10.45 3.74 -9.59
CA GLU A 456 -11.01 4.97 -10.18
C GLU A 456 -10.31 6.22 -9.61
N LYS A 457 -10.01 7.17 -10.49
CA LYS A 457 -9.38 8.46 -10.20
C LYS A 457 -10.36 9.57 -10.52
N LEU A 458 -10.30 10.68 -9.80
CA LEU A 458 -11.33 11.72 -9.87
C LEU A 458 -10.84 13.00 -10.54
N GLY A 459 -9.52 13.17 -10.64
CA GLY A 459 -8.90 14.36 -11.21
C GLY A 459 -8.85 15.52 -10.21
N ASP A 460 -7.75 16.28 -10.22
CA ASP A 460 -7.59 17.48 -9.39
C ASP A 460 -8.62 18.54 -9.82
N VAL A 461 -9.63 18.75 -8.98
CA VAL A 461 -10.74 19.67 -9.25
C VAL A 461 -10.27 21.13 -9.26
N LYS A 462 -9.11 21.45 -8.64
CA LYS A 462 -8.59 22.83 -8.60
C LYS A 462 -8.12 23.37 -9.96
N ALA A 463 -7.94 22.52 -10.98
CA ALA A 463 -7.53 22.93 -12.32
C ALA A 463 -8.71 23.06 -13.33
N LYS A 464 -9.97 22.85 -12.92
CA LYS A 464 -11.11 22.91 -13.85
C LYS A 464 -11.58 24.35 -14.09
N SER A 465 -11.24 24.92 -15.25
CA SER A 465 -12.02 26.00 -15.85
C SER A 465 -13.30 25.43 -16.47
N ALA A 466 -14.45 25.83 -15.91
CA ALA A 466 -15.78 25.88 -16.50
C ALA A 466 -16.16 24.81 -17.55
N THR A 467 -16.74 23.69 -17.10
CA THR A 467 -17.82 23.00 -17.83
C THR A 467 -18.67 22.21 -16.85
N LYS A 468 -19.89 22.71 -16.59
CA LYS A 468 -20.89 22.08 -15.72
C LYS A 468 -21.68 21.05 -16.51
N THR A 469 -21.45 19.76 -16.28
CA THR A 469 -22.38 18.68 -16.67
C THR A 469 -23.31 18.34 -15.50
N PRO A 470 -24.59 18.01 -15.76
CA PRO A 470 -25.58 17.81 -14.71
C PRO A 470 -25.37 16.46 -14.00
N LYS A 471 -25.44 16.49 -12.67
CA LYS A 471 -25.14 15.38 -11.75
C LYS A 471 -26.23 14.31 -11.80
N LYS A 472 -25.85 13.04 -11.98
CA LYS A 472 -26.70 11.89 -11.58
C LYS A 472 -26.68 11.80 -10.05
N VAL A 473 -27.84 12.00 -9.43
CA VAL A 473 -28.07 11.68 -8.02
C VAL A 473 -27.83 10.18 -7.83
N LEU A 474 -26.77 9.79 -7.09
CA LEU A 474 -26.56 8.39 -6.72
C LEU A 474 -27.70 7.98 -5.78
N ARG A 475 -28.63 7.16 -6.29
CA ARG A 475 -29.66 6.50 -5.47
C ARG A 475 -28.99 5.70 -4.35
N PHE A 476 -29.35 6.02 -3.11
CA PHE A 476 -28.98 5.26 -1.91
C PHE A 476 -29.56 3.83 -2.01
N ARG A 477 -28.73 2.82 -2.25
CA ARG A 477 -29.07 1.41 -2.05
C ARG A 477 -28.31 0.88 -0.83
N PHE A 478 -29.04 0.63 0.24
CA PHE A 478 -28.51 0.18 1.54
C PHE A 478 -27.84 -1.21 1.47
N GLY A 479 -28.30 -2.08 0.55
CA GLY A 479 -27.85 -3.48 0.46
C GLY A 479 -26.46 -3.69 -0.16
N ASP A 480 -26.03 -2.84 -1.11
CA ASP A 480 -24.76 -3.03 -1.84
C ASP A 480 -23.53 -2.57 -1.04
N ARG A 481 -23.73 -2.01 0.17
CA ARG A 481 -22.69 -1.36 0.98
C ARG A 481 -22.34 -2.10 2.27
N ILE A 482 -23.06 -3.16 2.61
CA ILE A 482 -22.81 -3.89 3.85
C ILE A 482 -21.60 -4.80 3.68
N HIS A 483 -20.63 -4.64 4.58
CA HIS A 483 -19.46 -5.48 4.64
C HIS A 483 -19.53 -6.44 5.83
N VAL A 484 -20.03 -7.65 5.55
CA VAL A 484 -20.38 -8.66 6.56
C VAL A 484 -19.19 -9.08 7.43
N LEU A 485 -17.97 -9.16 6.86
CA LEU A 485 -16.78 -9.54 7.63
C LEU A 485 -16.45 -8.48 8.69
N GLU A 486 -16.49 -7.20 8.31
CA GLU A 486 -16.25 -6.07 9.19
C GLU A 486 -17.30 -6.01 10.29
N LEU A 487 -18.59 -6.22 9.95
CA LEU A 487 -19.66 -6.32 10.95
C LEU A 487 -19.46 -7.51 11.90
N GLY A 488 -19.06 -8.68 11.40
CA GLY A 488 -18.79 -9.86 12.22
C GLY A 488 -17.65 -9.63 13.21
N VAL A 489 -16.55 -9.01 12.77
CA VAL A 489 -15.44 -8.61 13.66
C VAL A 489 -15.91 -7.55 14.66
N GLY A 490 -16.70 -6.56 14.22
CA GLY A 490 -17.28 -5.54 15.10
C GLY A 490 -18.15 -6.14 16.21
N MET A 491 -19.03 -7.10 15.86
CA MET A 491 -19.86 -7.83 16.83
C MET A 491 -19.03 -8.65 17.81
N TYR A 492 -17.99 -9.34 17.33
CA TYR A 492 -17.07 -10.08 18.18
C TYR A 492 -16.37 -9.15 19.19
N LEU A 493 -15.80 -8.04 18.73
CA LEU A 493 -15.11 -7.08 19.58
C LEU A 493 -16.06 -6.40 20.57
N LEU A 494 -17.29 -6.10 20.16
CA LEU A 494 -18.33 -5.56 21.03
C LEU A 494 -18.67 -6.56 22.15
N PHE A 495 -18.88 -7.84 21.80
CA PHE A 495 -19.16 -8.89 22.77
C PHE A 495 -18.04 -9.04 23.80
N VAL A 496 -16.78 -9.11 23.34
CA VAL A 496 -15.61 -9.19 24.23
C VAL A 496 -15.46 -7.92 25.07
N GLY A 497 -15.73 -6.74 24.49
CA GLY A 497 -15.69 -5.47 25.21
C GLY A 497 -16.73 -5.40 26.34
N CYS A 498 -17.96 -5.87 26.08
CA CYS A 498 -18.99 -6.01 27.12
C CYS A 498 -18.52 -6.98 28.21
N TYR A 499 -17.98 -8.14 27.83
CA TYR A 499 -17.46 -9.11 28.80
C TYR A 499 -16.34 -8.51 29.68
N ASP A 500 -15.38 -7.81 29.09
CA ASP A 500 -14.29 -7.16 29.83
C ASP A 500 -14.79 -6.05 30.76
N ALA A 501 -15.85 -5.33 30.38
CA ALA A 501 -16.43 -4.28 31.22
C ALA A 501 -17.07 -4.84 32.50
N PHE A 502 -17.66 -6.04 32.44
CA PHE A 502 -18.31 -6.68 33.60
C PHE A 502 -17.37 -7.58 34.41
N PHE A 503 -16.45 -8.29 33.73
CA PHE A 503 -15.66 -9.38 34.33
C PHE A 503 -14.14 -9.19 34.17
N GLY A 504 -13.72 -8.22 33.36
CA GLY A 504 -12.33 -8.00 33.01
C GLY A 504 -11.51 -7.36 34.13
N LYS A 505 -10.25 -7.76 34.23
CA LYS A 505 -9.29 -7.21 35.20
C LYS A 505 -8.45 -6.06 34.64
N ASN A 506 -8.26 -6.03 33.32
CA ASN A 506 -7.27 -5.15 32.66
C ASN A 506 -7.89 -3.91 31.99
N HIS A 507 -9.23 -3.76 32.03
CA HIS A 507 -9.95 -2.60 31.50
C HIS A 507 -9.65 -2.30 30.01
N TYR A 508 -9.47 -3.34 29.20
CA TYR A 508 -9.32 -3.23 27.75
C TYR A 508 -10.62 -2.83 27.03
N TYR A 509 -11.77 -2.88 27.70
CA TYR A 509 -13.08 -2.55 27.11
C TYR A 509 -13.12 -1.20 26.39
N LEU A 510 -12.43 -0.16 26.85
CA LEU A 510 -12.38 1.14 26.17
C LEU A 510 -11.80 1.02 24.75
N TYR A 511 -10.70 0.27 24.64
CA TYR A 511 -10.06 -0.02 23.36
C TYR A 511 -10.96 -0.89 22.47
N LEU A 512 -11.56 -1.94 23.04
CA LEU A 512 -12.42 -2.88 22.31
C LEU A 512 -13.68 -2.20 21.78
N PHE A 513 -14.32 -1.33 22.57
CA PHE A 513 -15.48 -0.56 22.12
C PHE A 513 -15.10 0.43 21.01
N ALA A 514 -13.97 1.14 21.15
CA ALA A 514 -13.50 2.04 20.10
C ALA A 514 -13.21 1.28 18.79
N GLN A 515 -12.59 0.10 18.85
CA GLN A 515 -12.40 -0.75 17.69
C GLN A 515 -13.73 -1.25 17.10
N ALA A 516 -14.64 -1.74 17.94
CA ALA A 516 -15.95 -2.23 17.48
C ALA A 516 -16.71 -1.14 16.71
N ILE A 517 -16.73 0.09 17.24
CA ILE A 517 -17.31 1.25 16.55
C ILE A 517 -16.66 1.49 15.19
N ALA A 518 -15.32 1.46 15.10
CA ALA A 518 -14.61 1.66 13.84
C ALA A 518 -14.96 0.55 12.81
N PHE A 519 -15.04 -0.70 13.24
CA PHE A 519 -15.46 -1.83 12.40
C PHE A 519 -16.92 -1.72 11.96
N PHE A 520 -17.84 -1.23 12.80
CA PHE A 520 -19.22 -0.96 12.41
C PHE A 520 -19.33 0.17 11.40
N ILE A 521 -18.61 1.29 11.60
CA ILE A 521 -18.60 2.42 10.65
C ILE A 521 -18.13 1.95 9.27
N ALA A 522 -17.07 1.15 9.21
CA ALA A 522 -16.59 0.54 7.97
C ALA A 522 -17.60 -0.48 7.43
N GLY A 523 -18.17 -1.32 8.29
CA GLY A 523 -19.10 -2.39 7.95
C GLY A 523 -20.42 -1.92 7.36
N PHE A 524 -20.95 -0.78 7.82
CA PHE A 524 -22.12 -0.13 7.22
C PHE A 524 -21.80 0.69 5.96
N GLY A 525 -20.53 0.74 5.56
CA GLY A 525 -20.09 1.43 4.34
C GLY A 525 -20.24 2.95 4.40
N GLN A 526 -20.06 3.55 5.58
CA GLN A 526 -20.16 5.01 5.76
C GLN A 526 -18.89 5.77 5.36
N ILE A 527 -17.75 5.08 5.22
CA ILE A 527 -16.45 5.66 4.88
C ILE A 527 -16.35 5.99 3.38
N GLY A 528 -15.86 7.20 3.05
CA GLY A 528 -15.53 7.60 1.67
C GLY A 528 -16.74 7.64 0.73
N THR A 529 -17.91 8.00 1.27
CA THR A 529 -19.20 8.03 0.56
C THR A 529 -19.50 9.34 -0.15
N ILE A 530 -18.85 10.43 0.27
CA ILE A 530 -18.98 11.76 -0.31
C ILE A 530 -17.60 12.16 -0.81
N VAL A 531 -17.47 12.31 -2.13
CA VAL A 531 -16.36 13.04 -2.74
C VAL A 531 -16.72 14.53 -2.63
N PRO A 532 -16.02 15.33 -1.82
CA PRO A 532 -16.24 16.76 -1.78
C PRO A 532 -15.98 17.36 -3.17
N ASN A 533 -16.97 18.06 -3.72
CA ASN A 533 -16.69 18.98 -4.82
C ASN A 533 -16.16 20.25 -4.18
N HIS A 534 -14.92 20.62 -4.44
CA HIS A 534 -14.43 21.98 -4.18
C HIS A 534 -14.42 22.78 -5.47
#